data_AF-A0A1M2VFP3-F1
#
_entry.id   AF-A0A1M2VFP3-F1
#
_cell.length_a   1.000
_cell.length_b   1.000
_cell.length_c   1.000
_cell.angle_alpha   90.00
_cell.angle_beta   90.00
_cell.angle_gamma   90.00
#
_symmetry.space_group_name_H-M   'P 1'
#
loop_
_entity.id
_entity.type
_entity.pdbx_description
1 polymer ?
#
loop_
_entity_poly.entity_id
_entity_poly.type
_entity_poly.pdbx_seq_one_letter_code
_entity_poly.pdbx_strand_id
1 'polypeptide(L)'
;MAFSEFSSVGKKKLGVHVLLIVLDVISLALAARVNIFQEFYFMADLFPLGLAIATLIILFFTLVLDLTVKNMPTARPAVDVGLLYVLSIFWLAFNAFSTSRWRNIPMNCSSIPEEYPDVRTWCRDVQALKSFVWIEFVARTYHPTIAALARTQSADPNMSRFSVFFTASFILRYAITEHKRGRKQVWNGPLSRYVPRDGPHHNEFSRQTVTDYFGARGTSAFEKF
;
A
#
# COMPACT_ATOMS: atom_id res chain seq x y z
N MET A 1 -20.10 20.60 19.39
CA MET A 1 -19.23 21.70 18.92
C MET A 1 -19.62 21.97 17.47
N ALA A 2 -20.08 23.19 17.13
CA ALA A 2 -20.61 23.46 15.80
C ALA A 2 -19.47 23.53 14.78
N PHE A 3 -19.56 22.78 13.67
CA PHE A 3 -18.55 22.76 12.60
C PHE A 3 -18.29 24.14 11.94
N SER A 4 -19.13 25.13 12.23
CA SER A 4 -18.98 26.51 11.77
C SER A 4 -17.74 27.20 12.31
N GLU A 5 -17.26 26.83 13.51
CA GLU A 5 -16.12 27.48 14.18
C GLU A 5 -14.74 27.02 13.69
N PHE A 6 -14.67 25.96 12.87
CA PHE A 6 -13.38 25.50 12.36
C PHE A 6 -12.78 26.49 11.37
N SER A 7 -11.48 26.75 11.52
CA SER A 7 -10.69 27.48 10.54
C SER A 7 -10.75 26.78 9.17
N SER A 8 -10.57 27.53 8.09
CA SER A 8 -10.55 26.98 6.73
C SER A 8 -9.49 25.88 6.57
N VAL A 9 -8.36 26.00 7.27
CA VAL A 9 -7.29 25.00 7.34
C VAL A 9 -7.75 23.76 8.11
N GLY A 10 -8.41 23.93 9.26
CA GLY A 10 -8.98 22.83 10.05
C GLY A 10 -10.01 22.02 9.27
N LYS A 11 -10.90 22.69 8.53
CA LYS A 11 -11.88 22.03 7.65
C LYS A 11 -11.22 21.19 6.56
N LYS A 12 -10.13 21.69 5.95
CA LYS A 12 -9.35 20.93 4.97
C LYS A 12 -8.67 19.71 5.60
N LYS A 13 -8.01 19.88 6.75
CA LYS A 13 -7.38 18.77 7.49
C LYS A 13 -8.39 17.67 7.81
N LEU A 14 -9.54 18.07 8.35
CA LEU A 14 -10.64 17.16 8.68
C LEU A 14 -11.14 16.41 7.44
N GLY A 15 -11.37 17.13 6.34
CA GLY A 15 -11.79 16.54 5.07
C GLY A 15 -10.81 15.48 4.56
N VAL A 16 -9.50 15.69 4.71
CA VAL A 16 -8.52 14.67 4.32
C VAL A 16 -8.52 13.49 5.28
N HIS A 17 -8.61 13.71 6.60
CA HIS A 17 -8.71 12.58 7.54
C HIS A 17 -9.92 11.69 7.23
N VAL A 18 -11.07 12.31 6.95
CA VAL A 18 -12.28 11.58 6.56
C VAL A 18 -12.06 10.84 5.23
N LEU A 19 -11.45 11.48 4.23
CA LEU A 19 -11.13 10.82 2.95
C LEU A 19 -10.22 9.60 3.15
N LEU A 20 -9.15 9.74 3.95
CA LEU A 20 -8.23 8.64 4.25
C LEU A 20 -8.94 7.50 4.98
N ILE A 21 -9.80 7.80 5.95
CA ILE A 21 -10.62 6.79 6.64
C ILE A 21 -11.53 6.05 5.67
N VAL A 22 -12.19 6.76 4.75
CA VAL A 22 -13.06 6.13 3.74
C VAL A 22 -12.25 5.21 2.82
N LEU A 23 -11.08 5.65 2.36
CA LEU A 23 -10.19 4.81 1.54
C LEU A 23 -9.70 3.58 2.32
N ASP A 24 -9.26 3.75 3.57
CA ASP A 24 -8.84 2.66 4.46
C ASP A 24 -9.97 1.63 4.66
N VAL A 25 -11.22 2.07 4.85
CA VAL A 25 -12.37 1.17 4.99
C VAL A 25 -12.64 0.39 3.70
N ILE A 26 -12.51 1.02 2.53
CA ILE A 26 -12.65 0.34 1.23
C ILE A 26 -11.52 -0.69 1.07
N SER A 27 -10.27 -0.30 1.33
CA SER A 27 -9.10 -1.19 1.32
C SER A 27 -9.31 -2.38 2.26
N LEU A 28 -9.82 -2.14 3.47
CA LEU A 28 -10.13 -3.15 4.47
C LEU A 28 -11.19 -4.14 3.99
N ALA A 29 -12.29 -3.64 3.44
CA ALA A 29 -13.39 -4.47 2.94
C ALA A 29 -12.94 -5.36 1.76
N LEU A 30 -12.17 -4.79 0.82
CA LEU A 30 -11.60 -5.52 -0.31
C LEU A 30 -10.58 -6.57 0.17
N ALA A 31 -9.70 -6.20 1.11
CA ALA A 31 -8.75 -7.14 1.69
C ALA A 31 -9.45 -8.29 2.41
N ALA A 32 -10.51 -8.03 3.16
CA ALA A 32 -11.31 -9.07 3.81
C ALA A 32 -11.95 -10.02 2.79
N ARG A 33 -12.52 -9.49 1.70
CA ARG A 33 -13.09 -10.28 0.60
C ARG A 33 -12.06 -11.12 -0.15
N VAL A 34 -10.86 -10.60 -0.38
CA VAL A 34 -9.79 -11.38 -1.00
C VAL A 34 -9.34 -12.53 -0.09
N ASN A 35 -9.23 -12.26 1.21
CA ASN A 35 -8.74 -13.25 2.19
C ASN A 35 -9.77 -14.32 2.57
N ILE A 36 -11.09 -14.02 2.54
CA ILE A 36 -12.12 -15.02 2.84
C ILE A 36 -12.08 -16.19 1.83
N PHE A 37 -11.77 -15.91 0.57
CA PHE A 37 -11.64 -16.92 -0.48
C PHE A 37 -10.47 -17.88 -0.23
N GLN A 38 -9.43 -17.41 0.48
CA GLN A 38 -8.24 -18.20 0.81
C GLN A 38 -8.29 -18.76 2.24
N GLU A 39 -9.43 -18.66 2.92
CA GLU A 39 -9.62 -19.05 4.32
C GLU A 39 -8.55 -18.45 5.26
N PHE A 40 -8.03 -17.26 4.93
CA PHE A 40 -6.94 -16.61 5.66
C PHE A 40 -5.65 -17.46 5.80
N TYR A 41 -5.46 -18.47 4.94
CA TYR A 41 -4.34 -19.42 5.08
C TYR A 41 -2.97 -18.75 4.87
N PHE A 42 -2.90 -17.74 4.00
CA PHE A 42 -1.64 -17.11 3.63
C PHE A 42 -1.40 -15.79 4.37
N MET A 43 -0.49 -15.82 5.34
CA MET A 43 -0.06 -14.64 6.11
C MET A 43 0.37 -13.45 5.23
N ALA A 44 0.86 -13.71 4.01
CA ALA A 44 1.25 -12.68 3.05
C ALA A 44 0.09 -11.82 2.54
N ASP A 45 -1.10 -12.41 2.38
CA ASP A 45 -2.30 -11.73 1.88
C ASP A 45 -3.04 -11.03 3.03
N LEU A 46 -2.69 -11.32 4.29
CA LEU A 46 -3.17 -10.63 5.49
C LEU A 46 -2.49 -9.27 5.74
N PHE A 47 -1.34 -8.98 5.11
CA PHE A 47 -0.65 -7.70 5.36
C PHE A 47 -1.48 -6.47 5.01
N PRO A 48 -2.12 -6.37 3.83
CA PRO A 48 -3.00 -5.23 3.52
C PRO A 48 -4.18 -5.11 4.49
N LEU A 49 -4.73 -6.25 4.92
CA LEU A 49 -5.82 -6.29 5.90
C LEU A 49 -5.36 -5.75 7.26
N GLY A 50 -4.29 -6.31 7.81
CA GLY A 50 -3.75 -5.91 9.11
C GLY A 50 -3.26 -4.47 9.12
N LEU A 51 -2.64 -4.02 8.02
CA LEU A 51 -2.21 -2.64 7.87
C LEU A 51 -3.40 -1.68 7.82
N ALA A 52 -4.45 -1.99 7.05
CA ALA A 52 -5.69 -1.20 6.99
C ALA A 52 -6.40 -1.12 8.35
N ILE A 53 -6.42 -2.20 9.13
CA ILE A 53 -6.96 -2.17 10.50
C ILE A 53 -6.14 -1.23 11.38
N ALA A 54 -4.81 -1.39 11.38
CA ALA A 54 -3.93 -0.58 12.21
C ALA A 54 -4.00 0.91 11.83
N THR A 55 -4.01 1.24 10.55
CA THR A 55 -4.13 2.62 10.04
C THR A 55 -5.49 3.21 10.38
N LEU A 56 -6.58 2.46 10.19
CA LEU A 56 -7.92 2.91 10.56
C LEU A 56 -8.02 3.23 12.06
N ILE A 57 -7.47 2.38 12.92
CA ILE A 57 -7.41 2.62 14.36
C ILE A 57 -6.63 3.91 14.66
N ILE A 58 -5.43 4.07 14.09
CA ILE A 58 -4.59 5.25 14.30
C ILE A 58 -5.29 6.53 13.80
N LEU A 59 -5.86 6.51 12.61
CA LEU A 59 -6.57 7.65 12.01
C LEU A 59 -7.84 8.00 12.80
N PHE A 60 -8.57 7.00 13.27
CA PHE A 60 -9.74 7.21 14.10
C PHE A 60 -9.36 7.84 15.45
N PHE A 61 -8.35 7.30 16.14
CA PHE A 61 -7.90 7.85 17.42
C PHE A 61 -7.34 9.27 17.28
N THR A 62 -6.52 9.53 16.25
CA THR A 62 -6.01 10.89 16.00
C THR A 62 -7.14 11.86 15.68
N LEU A 63 -8.14 11.46 14.90
CA LEU A 63 -9.34 12.25 14.62
C LEU A 63 -10.14 12.55 15.89
N VAL A 64 -10.44 11.54 16.72
CA VAL A 64 -11.19 11.74 17.98
C VAL A 64 -10.41 12.63 18.95
N LEU A 65 -9.10 12.41 19.10
CA LEU A 65 -8.26 13.22 19.98
C LEU A 65 -8.21 14.68 19.54
N ASP A 66 -8.08 14.94 18.23
CA ASP A 66 -8.08 16.28 17.67
C ASP A 66 -9.42 17.01 17.87
N LEU A 67 -10.54 16.27 17.94
CA LEU A 67 -11.87 16.83 18.18
C LEU A 67 -12.21 17.01 19.67
N THR A 68 -11.60 16.23 20.55
CA THR A 68 -11.96 16.18 21.98
C THR A 68 -11.00 16.95 22.88
N VAL A 69 -9.70 16.95 22.58
CA VAL A 69 -8.67 17.53 23.45
C VAL A 69 -8.13 18.83 22.86
N LYS A 70 -8.37 19.93 23.57
CA LYS A 70 -7.76 21.23 23.24
C LYS A 70 -6.24 21.14 23.46
N ASN A 71 -5.45 21.48 22.44
CA ASN A 71 -3.96 21.45 22.43
C ASN A 71 -3.30 20.06 22.49
N MET A 72 -3.87 19.04 21.82
CA MET A 72 -3.21 17.74 21.71
C MET A 72 -1.90 17.81 20.89
N PRO A 73 -0.81 17.13 21.29
CA PRO A 73 0.42 17.07 20.49
C PRO A 73 0.22 16.45 19.10
N THR A 74 -0.74 15.53 18.94
CA THR A 74 -1.12 14.90 17.66
C THR A 74 -1.68 15.91 16.67
N ALA A 75 -2.32 16.99 17.17
CA ALA A 75 -2.84 18.05 16.32
C ALA A 75 -1.71 18.90 15.71
N ARG A 76 -0.47 18.81 16.22
CA ARG A 76 0.68 19.54 15.67
C ARG A 76 1.03 19.00 14.29
N PRO A 77 1.18 19.86 13.28
CA PRO A 77 1.44 19.43 11.92
C PRO A 77 2.69 18.55 11.74
N ALA A 78 3.74 18.80 12.51
CA ALA A 78 4.97 17.99 12.44
C ALA A 78 4.76 16.53 12.87
N VAL A 79 3.93 16.30 13.90
CA VAL A 79 3.62 14.95 14.39
C VAL A 79 2.72 14.23 13.41
N ASP A 80 1.68 14.90 12.91
CA ASP A 80 0.76 14.36 11.91
C ASP A 80 1.48 13.97 10.61
N VAL A 81 2.34 14.87 10.08
CA VAL A 81 3.17 14.57 8.91
C VAL A 81 4.12 13.42 9.16
N GLY A 82 4.78 13.38 10.32
CA GLY A 82 5.68 12.28 10.69
C GLY A 82 4.95 10.92 10.75
N LEU A 83 3.76 10.91 11.36
CA LEU A 83 2.92 9.72 11.49
C LEU A 83 2.44 9.24 10.11
N LEU A 84 1.87 10.12 9.29
CA LEU A 84 1.41 9.79 7.94
C LEU A 84 2.56 9.33 7.04
N TYR A 85 3.76 9.90 7.20
CA TYR A 85 4.95 9.50 6.47
C TYR A 85 5.39 8.07 6.84
N VAL A 86 5.48 7.75 8.14
CA VAL A 86 5.80 6.38 8.59
C VAL A 86 4.76 5.38 8.07
N LEU A 87 3.47 5.71 8.18
CA LEU A 87 2.39 4.87 7.63
C LEU A 87 2.53 4.70 6.12
N SER A 88 2.92 5.74 5.37
CA SER A 88 3.13 5.64 3.92
C SER A 88 4.28 4.69 3.53
N ILE A 89 5.36 4.65 4.33
CA ILE A 89 6.47 3.71 4.13
C ILE A 89 6.00 2.27 4.31
N PHE A 90 5.24 2.00 5.38
CA PHE A 90 4.68 0.68 5.63
C PHE A 90 3.72 0.26 4.50
N TRP A 91 2.83 1.15 4.09
CA TRP A 91 1.94 0.92 2.95
C TRP A 91 2.71 0.58 1.67
N LEU A 92 3.78 1.34 1.36
CA LEU A 92 4.61 1.06 0.19
C LEU A 92 5.32 -0.30 0.29
N ALA A 93 5.92 -0.61 1.46
CA ALA A 93 6.67 -1.84 1.67
C ALA A 93 5.77 -3.09 1.56
N PHE A 94 4.63 -3.08 2.25
CA PHE A 94 3.69 -4.20 2.20
C PHE A 94 2.97 -4.30 0.85
N ASN A 95 2.65 -3.17 0.20
CA ASN A 95 2.12 -3.20 -1.16
C ASN A 95 3.13 -3.80 -2.15
N ALA A 96 4.41 -3.43 -2.07
CA ALA A 96 5.45 -4.03 -2.90
C ALA A 96 5.56 -5.55 -2.67
N PHE A 97 5.44 -5.99 -1.42
CA PHE A 97 5.45 -7.40 -1.06
C PHE A 97 4.22 -8.15 -1.62
N SER A 98 2.99 -7.68 -1.35
CA SER A 98 1.76 -8.32 -1.84
C SER A 98 1.65 -8.30 -3.37
N THR A 99 2.03 -7.20 -4.03
CA THR A 99 2.02 -7.12 -5.51
C THR A 99 3.02 -8.06 -6.17
N SER A 100 4.16 -8.35 -5.53
CA SER A 100 5.12 -9.33 -6.05
C SER A 100 4.52 -10.73 -6.14
N ARG A 101 3.73 -11.12 -5.13
CA ARG A 101 3.00 -12.39 -5.08
C ARG A 101 1.86 -12.43 -6.10
N TRP A 102 1.15 -11.32 -6.25
CA TRP A 102 0.04 -11.22 -7.20
C TRP A 102 0.48 -11.00 -8.65
N ARG A 103 1.78 -11.11 -8.97
CA ARG A 103 2.32 -10.93 -10.32
C ARG A 103 1.78 -11.97 -11.31
N ASN A 104 1.47 -13.17 -10.83
CA ASN A 104 1.01 -14.29 -11.66
C ASN A 104 -0.51 -14.30 -11.86
N ILE A 105 -1.24 -13.42 -11.18
CA ILE A 105 -2.70 -13.33 -11.33
C ILE A 105 -3.00 -12.61 -12.66
N PRO A 106 -3.77 -13.21 -13.58
CA PRO A 106 -4.07 -12.60 -14.87
C PRO A 106 -4.81 -11.27 -14.67
N MET A 107 -4.42 -10.24 -15.42
CA MET A 107 -5.10 -8.94 -15.40
C MET A 107 -6.45 -8.97 -16.13
N ASN A 108 -6.69 -10.02 -16.93
CA ASN A 108 -7.93 -10.19 -17.67
C ASN A 108 -8.83 -11.21 -16.95
N CYS A 109 -9.61 -10.76 -15.97
CA CYS A 109 -10.52 -11.64 -15.25
C CYS A 109 -11.64 -12.22 -16.13
N SER A 110 -11.90 -11.66 -17.33
CA SER A 110 -12.91 -12.20 -18.25
C SER A 110 -12.42 -13.44 -19.02
N SER A 111 -11.11 -13.74 -19.01
CA SER A 111 -10.59 -14.95 -19.63
C SER A 111 -10.80 -16.21 -18.77
N ILE A 112 -11.29 -16.04 -17.54
CA ILE A 112 -11.63 -17.16 -16.64
C ILE A 112 -12.96 -17.76 -17.14
N PRO A 113 -13.05 -19.09 -17.37
CA PRO A 113 -14.26 -19.76 -17.84
C PRO A 113 -15.49 -19.44 -16.97
N GLU A 114 -16.68 -19.45 -17.58
CA GLU A 114 -17.94 -19.15 -16.87
C GLU A 114 -18.30 -20.17 -15.78
N GLU A 115 -17.73 -21.37 -15.87
CA GLU A 115 -17.85 -22.44 -14.88
C GLU A 115 -17.26 -22.08 -13.50
N TYR A 116 -16.41 -21.04 -13.41
CA TYR A 116 -15.74 -20.60 -12.17
C TYR A 116 -16.08 -19.15 -11.79
N PRO A 117 -17.34 -18.85 -11.42
CA PRO A 117 -17.79 -17.48 -11.14
C PRO A 117 -17.13 -16.86 -9.90
N ASP A 118 -16.81 -17.68 -8.90
CA ASP A 118 -16.18 -17.20 -7.66
C ASP A 118 -14.74 -16.74 -7.90
N VAL A 119 -13.97 -17.50 -8.70
CA VAL A 119 -12.59 -17.15 -9.07
C VAL A 119 -12.56 -15.86 -9.90
N ARG A 120 -13.55 -15.67 -10.77
CA ARG A 120 -13.71 -14.44 -11.55
C ARG A 120 -13.97 -13.23 -10.64
N THR A 121 -14.83 -13.39 -9.64
CA THR A 121 -15.14 -12.35 -8.65
C THR A 121 -13.91 -12.04 -7.79
N TRP A 122 -13.24 -13.07 -7.28
CA TRP A 122 -11.98 -12.94 -6.54
C TRP A 122 -10.91 -12.21 -7.36
N CYS A 123 -10.74 -12.54 -8.65
CA CYS A 123 -9.80 -11.86 -9.53
C CYS A 123 -10.10 -10.35 -9.64
N ARG A 124 -11.38 -9.98 -9.80
CA ARG A 124 -11.82 -8.57 -9.84
C ARG A 124 -11.56 -7.86 -8.51
N ASP A 125 -11.83 -8.53 -7.40
CA ASP A 125 -11.60 -7.99 -6.05
C ASP A 125 -10.11 -7.79 -5.77
N VAL A 126 -9.23 -8.71 -6.21
CA VAL A 126 -7.77 -8.53 -6.13
C VAL A 126 -7.30 -7.37 -6.99
N GLN A 127 -7.84 -7.22 -8.21
CA GLN A 127 -7.50 -6.10 -9.09
C GLN A 127 -7.96 -4.76 -8.50
N ALA A 128 -9.16 -4.71 -7.92
CA ALA A 128 -9.66 -3.56 -7.19
C ALA A 128 -8.75 -3.25 -6.00
N LEU A 129 -8.45 -4.24 -5.15
CA LEU A 129 -7.56 -4.08 -4.00
C LEU A 129 -6.20 -3.51 -4.41
N LYS A 130 -5.55 -4.07 -5.45
CA LYS A 130 -4.31 -3.54 -6.02
C LYS A 130 -4.42 -2.04 -6.33
N SER A 131 -5.49 -1.63 -7.00
CA SER A 131 -5.68 -0.22 -7.37
C SER A 131 -5.90 0.67 -6.14
N PHE A 132 -6.72 0.24 -5.18
CA PHE A 132 -7.03 1.03 -3.98
C PHE A 132 -5.82 1.20 -3.08
N VAL A 133 -4.99 0.17 -2.92
CA VAL A 133 -3.75 0.28 -2.14
C VAL A 133 -2.80 1.34 -2.75
N TRP A 134 -2.72 1.43 -4.08
CA TRP A 134 -1.94 2.50 -4.74
C TRP A 134 -2.60 3.87 -4.62
N ILE A 135 -3.93 3.96 -4.75
CA ILE A 135 -4.67 5.21 -4.55
C ILE A 135 -4.46 5.72 -3.13
N GLU A 136 -4.49 4.85 -2.13
CA GLU A 136 -4.30 5.21 -0.73
C GLU A 136 -2.87 5.68 -0.46
N PHE A 137 -1.87 4.98 -1.01
CA PHE A 137 -0.48 5.43 -0.98
C PHE A 137 -0.34 6.85 -1.56
N VAL A 138 -0.88 7.08 -2.77
CA VAL A 138 -0.87 8.40 -3.42
C VAL A 138 -1.61 9.43 -2.57
N ALA A 139 -2.80 9.14 -2.07
CA ALA A 139 -3.59 10.05 -1.24
C ALA A 139 -2.82 10.48 0.03
N ARG A 140 -2.06 9.54 0.63
CA ARG A 140 -1.25 9.77 1.83
C ARG A 140 0.03 10.57 1.52
N THR A 141 0.72 10.27 0.42
CA THR A 141 1.97 10.95 0.02
C THR A 141 1.73 12.34 -0.58
N TYR A 142 0.69 12.51 -1.39
CA TYR A 142 0.35 13.77 -2.05
C TYR A 142 -0.58 14.65 -1.21
N HIS A 143 -0.68 14.37 0.09
CA HIS A 143 -1.50 15.14 1.02
C HIS A 143 -1.19 16.65 0.86
N PRO A 144 -2.16 17.47 0.42
CA PRO A 144 -1.94 18.90 0.16
C PRO A 144 -1.50 19.68 1.41
N THR A 145 -1.67 19.12 2.60
CA THR A 145 -1.17 19.70 3.84
C THR A 145 0.35 19.66 3.93
N ILE A 146 1.03 18.69 3.31
CA ILE A 146 2.50 18.74 3.12
C ILE A 146 2.88 19.89 2.19
N ALA A 147 2.13 20.08 1.10
CA ALA A 147 2.35 21.18 0.14
C ALA A 147 1.95 22.57 0.69
N ALA A 148 1.05 22.61 1.68
CA ALA A 148 0.63 23.83 2.36
C ALA A 148 1.55 24.15 3.56
N LEU A 149 2.00 23.14 4.31
CA LEU A 149 3.04 23.29 5.34
C LEU A 149 4.38 23.69 4.73
N ALA A 150 4.75 23.13 3.58
CA ALA A 150 5.92 23.57 2.82
C ALA A 150 5.80 25.05 2.37
N ARG A 151 4.56 25.54 2.18
CA ARG A 151 4.30 26.95 1.85
C ARG A 151 4.27 27.88 3.08
N THR A 152 3.93 27.39 4.26
CA THR A 152 3.89 28.21 5.50
C THR A 152 5.17 28.11 6.34
N GLN A 153 6.01 27.08 6.14
CA GLN A 153 7.37 26.97 6.69
C GLN A 153 8.45 27.54 5.74
N SER A 154 8.11 28.52 4.89
CA SER A 154 9.08 29.24 4.05
C SER A 154 9.88 30.28 4.84
N ALA A 155 10.50 29.86 5.95
CA ALA A 155 11.57 30.61 6.59
C ALA A 155 12.92 29.87 6.53
N ASP A 156 12.96 28.59 6.13
CA ASP A 156 14.23 27.89 5.96
C ASP A 156 14.24 26.96 4.73
N PRO A 157 14.88 27.36 3.61
CA PRO A 157 14.79 26.69 2.31
C PRO A 157 15.53 25.34 2.21
N ASN A 158 16.18 24.90 3.27
CA ASN A 158 17.04 23.71 3.23
C ASN A 158 16.31 22.41 3.58
N MET A 159 15.25 22.42 4.41
CA MET A 159 14.74 21.18 5.03
C MET A 159 13.80 20.33 4.14
N SER A 160 13.08 20.94 3.20
CA SER A 160 12.14 20.24 2.29
C SER A 160 12.84 19.47 1.16
N ARG A 161 14.06 19.88 0.80
CA ARG A 161 14.85 19.21 -0.23
C ARG A 161 15.32 17.83 0.27
N PHE A 162 15.74 17.73 1.52
CA PHE A 162 16.40 16.54 2.04
C PHE A 162 15.58 15.24 1.92
N SER A 163 14.27 15.20 2.15
CA SER A 163 13.52 13.93 2.16
C SER A 163 13.47 13.24 0.78
N VAL A 164 13.16 14.00 -0.28
CA VAL A 164 13.15 13.48 -1.66
C VAL A 164 14.58 13.24 -2.16
N PHE A 165 15.52 14.12 -1.81
CA PHE A 165 16.93 13.89 -2.17
C PHE A 165 17.52 12.68 -1.44
N PHE A 166 17.15 12.37 -0.20
CA PHE A 166 17.67 11.20 0.53
C PHE A 166 17.15 9.90 -0.06
N THR A 167 15.85 9.81 -0.38
CA THR A 167 15.29 8.61 -1.01
C THR A 167 15.84 8.41 -2.42
N ALA A 168 15.89 9.46 -3.25
CA ALA A 168 16.50 9.37 -4.58
C ALA A 168 18.01 9.07 -4.52
N SER A 169 18.75 9.68 -3.59
CA SER A 169 20.20 9.49 -3.44
C SER A 169 20.54 8.10 -2.91
N PHE A 170 19.73 7.53 -2.02
CA PHE A 170 19.91 6.17 -1.53
C PHE A 170 19.67 5.14 -2.64
N ILE A 171 18.59 5.29 -3.42
CA ILE A 171 18.29 4.45 -4.58
C ILE A 171 19.39 4.54 -5.64
N LEU A 172 19.86 5.76 -5.93
CA LEU A 172 20.93 6.00 -6.89
C LEU A 172 22.28 5.41 -6.44
N ARG A 173 22.66 5.57 -5.16
CA ARG A 173 23.88 4.96 -4.60
C ARG A 173 23.84 3.43 -4.69
N TYR A 174 22.70 2.83 -4.41
CA TYR A 174 22.52 1.38 -4.54
C TYR A 174 22.70 0.91 -5.99
N ALA A 175 22.04 1.57 -6.95
CA ALA A 175 22.15 1.24 -8.37
C ALA A 175 23.59 1.39 -8.91
N ILE A 176 24.31 2.44 -8.51
CA ILE A 176 25.72 2.65 -8.90
C ILE A 176 26.63 1.56 -8.30
N THR A 177 26.40 1.17 -7.06
CA THR A 177 27.21 0.13 -6.38
C THR A 177 27.05 -1.22 -7.08
N GLU A 178 25.82 -1.58 -7.45
CA GLU A 178 25.55 -2.82 -8.19
C GLU A 178 26.08 -2.77 -9.63
N HIS A 179 26.04 -1.61 -10.30
CA HIS A 179 26.65 -1.43 -11.61
C HIS A 179 28.18 -1.62 -11.59
N LYS A 180 28.86 -1.05 -10.58
CA LYS A 180 30.31 -1.24 -10.37
C LYS A 180 30.68 -2.69 -10.08
N ARG A 181 29.75 -3.49 -9.55
CA ARG A 181 29.88 -4.95 -9.37
C ARG A 181 29.62 -5.75 -10.65
N GLY A 182 29.53 -5.08 -11.82
CA GLY A 182 29.35 -5.70 -13.14
C GLY A 182 27.89 -6.00 -13.51
N ARG A 183 26.91 -5.65 -12.66
CA ARG A 183 25.50 -6.02 -12.85
C ARG A 183 24.75 -4.93 -13.61
N LYS A 184 24.96 -4.89 -14.93
CA LYS A 184 24.35 -3.88 -15.83
C LYS A 184 22.82 -3.99 -15.94
N GLN A 185 22.23 -5.14 -15.58
CA GLN A 185 20.78 -5.39 -15.65
C GLN A 185 19.93 -4.53 -14.70
N VAL A 186 20.55 -3.87 -13.71
CA VAL A 186 19.86 -2.92 -12.80
C VAL A 186 19.24 -1.74 -13.56
N TRP A 187 19.73 -1.42 -14.76
CA TRP A 187 19.23 -0.31 -15.60
C TRP A 187 18.13 -0.72 -16.58
N ASN A 188 17.90 -2.02 -16.79
CA ASN A 188 17.01 -2.52 -17.85
C ASN A 188 15.61 -2.86 -17.34
N GLY A 189 15.31 -2.62 -16.05
CA GLY A 189 14.02 -2.94 -15.47
C GLY A 189 13.78 -2.26 -14.12
N PRO A 190 12.54 -2.30 -13.61
CA PRO A 190 12.23 -1.71 -12.31
C PRO A 190 13.03 -2.40 -11.20
N LEU A 191 13.67 -1.59 -10.33
CA LEU A 191 14.48 -2.05 -9.19
C LEU A 191 13.75 -3.06 -8.28
N SER A 192 12.42 -3.01 -8.23
CA SER A 192 11.59 -3.96 -7.47
C SER A 192 11.64 -5.40 -8.00
N ARG A 193 12.12 -5.61 -9.22
CA ARG A 193 12.27 -6.94 -9.86
C ARG A 193 13.74 -7.36 -9.99
N TYR A 194 14.67 -6.58 -9.43
CA TYR A 194 16.08 -6.88 -9.47
C TYR A 194 16.43 -7.94 -8.42
N VAL A 195 16.79 -9.14 -8.86
CA VAL A 195 17.25 -10.22 -7.98
C VAL A 195 18.78 -10.26 -8.03
N PRO A 196 19.50 -9.92 -6.94
CA PRO A 196 20.96 -9.80 -6.95
C PRO A 196 21.70 -11.16 -6.98
N ARG A 197 21.00 -12.29 -7.12
CA ARG A 197 21.57 -13.63 -6.87
C ARG A 197 21.52 -14.62 -8.03
N ASP A 198 20.95 -14.25 -9.17
CA ASP A 198 20.86 -15.17 -10.29
C ASP A 198 22.14 -15.07 -11.13
N GLY A 199 23.04 -16.03 -10.92
CA GLY A 199 24.07 -16.35 -11.90
C GLY A 199 23.41 -16.85 -13.21
N PRO A 200 24.16 -16.92 -14.32
CA PRO A 200 23.59 -17.05 -15.67
C PRO A 200 22.85 -18.37 -16.02
N HIS A 201 22.42 -19.20 -15.06
CA HIS A 201 22.15 -20.62 -15.34
C HIS A 201 20.87 -21.31 -14.83
N HIS A 202 19.82 -20.63 -14.32
CA HIS A 202 18.55 -21.35 -14.06
C HIS A 202 17.29 -20.56 -14.45
N ASN A 203 16.84 -20.79 -15.68
CA ASN A 203 15.51 -20.42 -16.17
C ASN A 203 14.47 -21.51 -15.83
N GLU A 204 14.32 -21.90 -14.56
CA GLU A 204 13.22 -22.79 -14.12
C GLU A 204 12.10 -22.05 -13.36
N PHE A 205 12.30 -20.79 -12.98
CA PHE A 205 11.30 -20.01 -12.23
C PHE A 205 10.09 -19.52 -13.06
N SER A 206 10.02 -19.89 -14.35
CA SER A 206 8.90 -19.50 -15.23
C SER A 206 7.78 -20.54 -15.31
N ARG A 207 7.84 -21.62 -14.52
CA ARG A 207 6.85 -22.71 -14.54
C ARG A 207 6.16 -22.96 -13.20
N GLN A 208 5.88 -21.90 -12.43
CA GLN A 208 4.78 -21.96 -11.46
C GLN A 208 3.49 -21.59 -12.18
N THR A 209 2.94 -22.57 -12.89
CA THR A 209 1.60 -22.48 -13.47
C THR A 209 0.57 -22.41 -12.35
N VAL A 210 -0.52 -21.70 -12.62
CA VAL A 210 -1.73 -21.50 -11.78
C VAL A 210 -2.18 -22.74 -10.99
N THR A 211 -1.82 -23.94 -11.44
CA THR A 211 -2.03 -25.22 -10.75
C THR A 211 -1.40 -25.31 -9.36
N ASP A 212 -0.33 -24.59 -9.00
CA ASP A 212 0.19 -24.67 -7.61
C ASP A 212 -0.68 -23.90 -6.59
N TYR A 213 -1.50 -22.96 -7.04
CA TYR A 213 -2.47 -22.27 -6.18
C TYR A 213 -3.80 -23.02 -6.03
N PHE A 214 -4.12 -23.93 -6.95
CA PHE A 214 -5.41 -24.63 -7.01
C PHE A 214 -5.31 -26.16 -7.06
N GLY A 215 -4.11 -26.73 -7.07
CA GLY A 215 -3.84 -28.11 -7.43
C GLY A 215 -3.06 -28.87 -6.36
N ALA A 216 -3.62 -28.97 -5.16
CA ALA A 216 -3.30 -30.03 -4.20
C ALA A 216 -4.40 -30.29 -3.15
N ARG A 217 -5.66 -29.93 -3.46
CA ARG A 217 -6.85 -30.31 -2.67
C ARG A 217 -7.98 -30.80 -3.58
N GLY A 218 -7.64 -31.70 -4.49
CA GLY A 218 -8.62 -32.56 -5.12
C GLY A 218 -8.90 -33.75 -4.22
N THR A 219 -9.86 -33.59 -3.28
CA THR A 219 -10.99 -34.49 -3.00
C THR A 219 -11.70 -34.10 -1.70
N SER A 220 -13.04 -34.03 -1.76
CA SER A 220 -14.00 -34.17 -0.66
C SER A 220 -14.03 -33.13 0.48
N ALA A 221 -14.64 -31.97 0.25
CA ALA A 221 -15.21 -31.15 1.34
C ALA A 221 -16.61 -30.57 1.07
N PHE A 222 -17.18 -30.73 -0.13
CA PHE A 222 -18.50 -30.17 -0.50
C PHE A 222 -19.53 -31.26 -0.88
N GLU A 223 -19.51 -32.41 -0.19
CA GLU A 223 -20.52 -33.47 -0.36
C GLU A 223 -21.44 -33.66 0.86
N LYS A 224 -21.51 -32.65 1.73
CA LYS A 224 -22.50 -32.62 2.80
C LYS A 224 -23.01 -31.21 2.96
N PHE A 225 -24.00 -30.81 2.16
CA PHE A 225 -25.19 -30.03 2.54
C PHE A 225 -26.17 -30.04 1.36
#